data_AF-A0A1B6LZ01-F1
#
_entry.id   AF-A0A1B6LZ01-F1
#
_cell.length_a   1.000
_cell.length_b   1.000
_cell.length_c   1.000
_cell.angle_alpha   90.00
_cell.angle_beta   90.00
_cell.angle_gamma   90.00
#
_symmetry.space_group_name_H-M   'P 1'
#
loop_
_entity.id
_entity.type
_entity.pdbx_description
1 polymer ?
#
loop_
_entity_poly.entity_id
_entity_poly.type
_entity_poly.pdbx_seq_one_letter_code
_entity_poly.pdbx_strand_id
1 'polypeptide(L)'
;RDQGQLLQEMVDCNINAIIIKVAALGLDPTKHLGLRISQIQPYLIKMNEKYGLNICGEGGEYETFTLDCPLFKKSIVIDNYETVIHSNDAIAPVGYINFLKLRLVDKKLSDESSYLDRLVGFPVKNSLDYIADLDEDDIVDSDKGVADQEETKDCSNQVKIVEPEKLLILKEQEPPPDKPYARTNVSGWCWLGGLVGQHDDCAEASRIALHKLCALLESENMSPCDLVRICIFVRDMKDYAAINAVYVSILSHVNPPVRVCVEAPLRADCPIVLEAIAYKQRSEG
;
A
#
# COMPACT_ATOMS: atom_id res chain seq x y z
N ARG A 1 -1.95 -17.74 -0.48
CA ARG A 1 -1.74 -18.12 0.94
C ARG A 1 -3.08 -18.21 1.65
N ASP A 2 -3.23 -19.16 2.57
CA ASP A 2 -4.42 -19.29 3.41
C ASP A 2 -4.53 -18.13 4.42
N GLN A 3 -5.72 -17.53 4.53
CA GLN A 3 -5.94 -16.34 5.38
C GLN A 3 -5.87 -16.67 6.87
N GLY A 4 -6.37 -17.86 7.28
CA GLY A 4 -6.35 -18.29 8.66
C GLY A 4 -4.93 -18.54 9.16
N GLN A 5 -4.11 -19.22 8.35
CA GLN A 5 -2.69 -19.41 8.62
C GLN A 5 -1.94 -18.08 8.69
N LEU A 6 -2.19 -17.16 7.76
CA LEU A 6 -1.55 -15.84 7.77
C LEU A 6 -1.86 -15.06 9.06
N LEU A 7 -3.12 -15.05 9.50
CA LEU A 7 -3.50 -14.37 10.73
C LEU A 7 -2.89 -15.06 11.98
N GLN A 8 -2.78 -16.39 11.97
CA GLN A 8 -2.10 -17.14 13.02
C GLN A 8 -0.61 -16.78 13.09
N GLU A 9 0.08 -16.71 11.95
CA GLU A 9 1.49 -16.30 11.91
C GLU A 9 1.70 -14.89 12.47
N MET A 10 0.78 -13.95 12.22
CA MET A 10 0.83 -12.61 12.81
C MET A 10 0.75 -12.67 14.35
N VAL A 11 -0.12 -13.53 14.88
CA VAL A 11 -0.23 -13.78 16.32
C VAL A 11 1.06 -14.40 16.87
N ASP A 12 1.62 -15.38 16.18
CA ASP A 12 2.85 -16.06 16.57
C ASP A 12 4.08 -15.14 16.49
N CYS A 13 4.09 -14.18 15.57
CA CYS A 13 5.07 -13.08 15.49
C CYS A 13 4.83 -11.98 16.53
N ASN A 14 3.89 -12.17 17.45
CA ASN A 14 3.58 -11.27 18.56
C ASN A 14 3.20 -9.85 18.10
N ILE A 15 2.46 -9.76 17.00
CA ILE A 15 1.80 -8.51 16.58
C ILE A 15 0.61 -8.27 17.51
N ASN A 16 0.78 -7.37 18.47
CA ASN A 16 -0.27 -6.97 19.40
C ASN A 16 -1.09 -5.84 18.78
N ALA A 17 -2.03 -6.22 17.92
CA ALA A 17 -2.99 -5.31 17.33
C ALA A 17 -4.40 -5.56 17.86
N ILE A 18 -5.18 -4.49 17.96
CA ILE A 18 -6.59 -4.53 18.38
C ILE A 18 -7.52 -4.14 17.23
N ILE A 19 -8.75 -4.65 17.25
CA ILE A 19 -9.80 -4.24 16.33
C ILE A 19 -10.28 -2.84 16.70
N ILE A 20 -10.18 -1.88 15.77
CA ILE A 20 -10.59 -0.48 15.98
C ILE A 20 -11.79 -0.06 15.14
N LYS A 21 -12.18 -0.87 14.15
CA LYS A 21 -13.41 -0.67 13.39
C LYS A 21 -13.97 -2.01 13.00
N VAL A 22 -15.28 -2.12 12.94
CA VAL A 22 -15.97 -3.25 12.30
C VAL A 22 -17.06 -2.70 11.39
N ALA A 23 -17.28 -3.36 10.25
CA ALA A 23 -18.22 -2.96 9.22
C ALA A 23 -18.76 -4.16 8.42
N ALA A 24 -18.82 -5.35 9.03
CA ALA A 24 -19.20 -6.58 8.35
C ALA A 24 -20.26 -7.38 9.11
N LEU A 25 -21.07 -8.12 8.34
CA LEU A 25 -22.02 -9.08 8.87
C LEU A 25 -21.30 -10.10 9.76
N GLY A 26 -21.84 -10.33 10.96
CA GLY A 26 -21.24 -11.22 11.94
C GLY A 26 -20.27 -10.52 12.88
N LEU A 27 -19.90 -9.25 12.65
CA LEU A 27 -19.15 -8.47 13.62
C LEU A 27 -20.07 -7.50 14.37
N ASP A 28 -19.93 -7.47 15.70
CA ASP A 28 -20.70 -6.62 16.58
C ASP A 28 -19.75 -5.59 17.23
N PRO A 29 -19.91 -4.27 16.96
CA PRO A 29 -19.06 -3.23 17.53
C PRO A 29 -18.98 -3.29 19.06
N THR A 30 -20.06 -3.69 19.74
CA THR A 30 -20.12 -3.71 21.21
C THR A 30 -19.33 -4.87 21.82
N LYS A 31 -19.07 -5.93 21.04
CA LYS A 31 -18.38 -7.13 21.49
C LYS A 31 -16.95 -7.23 20.98
N HIS A 32 -16.69 -6.72 19.77
CA HIS A 32 -15.46 -7.00 19.05
C HIS A 32 -14.47 -5.84 19.04
N LEU A 33 -14.93 -4.58 19.17
CA LEU A 33 -14.02 -3.45 19.24
C LEU A 33 -13.13 -3.56 20.49
N GLY A 34 -11.83 -3.35 20.30
CA GLY A 34 -10.81 -3.41 21.35
C GLY A 34 -10.27 -4.82 21.61
N LEU A 35 -10.88 -5.87 21.05
CA LEU A 35 -10.30 -7.22 21.13
C LEU A 35 -8.99 -7.28 20.34
N ARG A 36 -8.02 -8.02 20.88
CA ARG A 36 -6.78 -8.31 20.16
C ARG A 36 -7.05 -9.27 19.01
N ILE A 37 -6.24 -9.19 17.96
CA ILE A 37 -6.28 -10.17 16.85
C ILE A 37 -6.19 -11.61 17.39
N SER A 38 -5.29 -11.86 18.34
CA SER A 38 -5.13 -13.18 18.97
C SER A 38 -6.36 -13.69 19.72
N GLN A 39 -7.23 -12.79 20.19
CA GLN A 39 -8.45 -13.15 20.90
C GLN A 39 -9.63 -13.38 19.95
N ILE A 40 -9.73 -12.58 18.89
CA ILE A 40 -10.86 -12.63 17.95
C ILE A 40 -10.65 -13.64 16.81
N GLN A 41 -9.40 -14.06 16.52
CA GLN A 41 -9.09 -14.94 15.40
C GLN A 41 -9.95 -16.23 15.33
N PRO A 42 -10.20 -16.98 16.42
CA PRO A 42 -11.08 -18.14 16.36
C PRO A 42 -12.54 -17.80 16.00
N TYR A 43 -12.97 -16.57 16.30
CA TYR A 43 -14.29 -16.07 15.92
C TYR A 43 -14.34 -15.69 14.43
N LEU A 44 -13.29 -15.04 13.91
CA LEU A 44 -13.19 -14.67 12.49
C LEU A 44 -13.23 -15.90 11.58
N ILE A 45 -12.56 -17.00 11.95
CA ILE A 45 -12.62 -18.27 11.22
C ILE A 45 -14.07 -18.78 11.13
N LYS A 46 -14.81 -18.75 12.25
CA LYS A 46 -16.23 -19.17 12.26
C LYS A 46 -17.12 -18.25 11.42
N MET A 47 -16.82 -16.95 11.37
CA MET A 47 -17.58 -16.00 10.54
C MET A 47 -17.24 -16.17 9.06
N ASN A 48 -16.01 -16.53 8.72
CA ASN A 48 -15.63 -16.93 7.36
C ASN A 48 -16.45 -18.13 6.88
N GLU A 49 -16.51 -19.20 7.68
CA GLU A 49 -17.30 -20.40 7.36
C GLU A 49 -18.80 -20.10 7.19
N LYS A 50 -19.34 -19.19 8.01
CA LYS A 50 -20.79 -18.93 8.05
C LYS A 50 -21.25 -17.86 7.05
N TYR A 51 -20.44 -16.83 6.83
CA TYR A 51 -20.84 -15.62 6.11
C TYR A 51 -19.86 -15.22 5.00
N GLY A 52 -18.76 -15.95 4.81
CA GLY A 52 -17.73 -15.61 3.83
C GLY A 52 -16.86 -14.42 4.23
N LEU A 53 -16.84 -14.06 5.52
CA LEU A 53 -16.02 -12.98 6.06
C LEU A 53 -14.53 -13.22 5.79
N ASN A 54 -13.80 -12.25 5.23
CA ASN A 54 -12.35 -12.32 5.03
C ASN A 54 -11.61 -12.32 6.38
N ILE A 55 -10.90 -13.41 6.69
CA ILE A 55 -10.28 -13.59 8.00
C ILE A 55 -9.23 -12.52 8.28
N CYS A 56 -8.57 -11.98 7.25
CA CYS A 56 -7.57 -10.92 7.38
C CYS A 56 -8.15 -9.51 7.24
N GLY A 57 -9.45 -9.35 6.97
CA GLY A 57 -10.12 -8.06 6.88
C GLY A 57 -9.82 -7.25 5.61
N GLU A 58 -9.27 -7.87 4.56
CA GLU A 58 -8.83 -7.18 3.32
C GLU A 58 -9.92 -6.33 2.66
N GLY A 59 -11.18 -6.75 2.76
CA GLY A 59 -12.35 -6.04 2.22
C GLY A 59 -12.84 -4.86 3.07
N GLY A 60 -12.10 -4.42 4.09
CA GLY A 60 -12.51 -3.35 5.00
C GLY A 60 -13.57 -3.79 6.03
N GLU A 61 -13.69 -5.11 6.25
CA GLU A 61 -14.66 -5.71 7.17
C GLU A 61 -14.37 -5.33 8.63
N TYR A 62 -13.10 -5.20 8.96
CA TYR A 62 -12.62 -4.62 10.20
C TYR A 62 -11.28 -3.92 9.96
N GLU A 63 -10.95 -2.98 10.82
CA GLU A 63 -9.64 -2.31 10.82
C GLU A 63 -8.93 -2.60 12.13
N THR A 64 -7.60 -2.61 12.11
CA THR A 64 -6.78 -2.86 13.30
C THR A 64 -5.83 -1.71 13.60
N PHE A 65 -5.44 -1.61 14.87
CA PHE A 65 -4.40 -0.69 15.33
C PHE A 65 -3.35 -1.47 16.12
N THR A 66 -2.11 -1.46 15.62
CA THR A 66 -1.00 -2.18 16.23
C THR A 66 -0.42 -1.39 17.40
N LEU A 67 -0.62 -1.89 18.61
CA LEU A 67 -0.15 -1.28 19.85
C LEU A 67 1.31 -1.62 20.13
N ASP A 68 1.73 -2.84 19.79
CA ASP A 68 3.11 -3.29 19.96
C ASP A 68 3.44 -4.42 18.99
N CYS A 69 4.72 -4.53 18.63
CA CYS A 69 5.28 -5.69 17.95
C CYS A 69 6.79 -5.78 18.26
N PRO A 70 7.48 -6.89 17.95
CA PRO A 70 8.91 -7.04 18.24
C PRO A 70 9.80 -5.91 17.67
N LEU A 71 9.43 -5.35 16.52
CA LEU A 71 10.20 -4.29 15.87
C LEU A 71 10.12 -2.94 16.59
N PHE A 72 9.05 -2.68 17.35
CA PHE A 72 8.84 -1.39 17.99
C PHE A 72 9.85 -1.14 19.12
N LYS A 73 10.36 0.11 19.19
CA LYS A 73 11.22 0.59 20.30
C LYS A 73 10.40 0.97 21.54
N LYS A 74 9.19 1.47 21.33
CA LYS A 74 8.22 1.86 22.36
C LYS A 74 6.88 1.21 22.06
N SER A 75 6.15 0.82 23.10
CA SER A 75 4.79 0.33 22.97
C SER A 75 3.79 1.49 23.10
N ILE A 76 2.67 1.40 22.40
CA ILE A 76 1.56 2.36 22.50
C ILE A 76 0.59 1.84 23.56
N VAL A 77 0.25 2.69 24.53
CA VAL A 77 -0.77 2.41 25.53
C VAL A 77 -1.96 3.35 25.32
N ILE A 78 -3.15 2.76 25.28
CA ILE A 78 -4.41 3.50 25.23
C ILE A 78 -4.80 3.84 26.67
N ASP A 79 -4.80 5.13 26.99
CA ASP A 79 -5.24 5.63 28.30
C ASP A 79 -6.74 5.91 28.31
N ASN A 80 -7.28 6.41 27.17
CA ASN A 80 -8.69 6.73 27.05
C ASN A 80 -9.15 6.62 25.59
N TYR A 81 -10.35 6.08 25.40
CA TYR A 81 -11.03 6.00 24.12
C TYR A 81 -12.53 5.93 24.32
N GLU A 82 -13.28 6.25 23.27
CA GLU A 82 -14.72 6.05 23.21
C GLU A 82 -15.09 5.20 21.99
N THR A 83 -16.25 4.58 22.04
CA THR A 83 -16.80 3.81 20.92
C THR A 83 -17.86 4.64 20.22
N VAL A 84 -17.70 4.83 18.91
CA VAL A 84 -18.65 5.54 18.07
C VAL A 84 -19.37 4.53 17.18
N ILE A 85 -20.70 4.49 17.29
CA ILE A 85 -21.55 3.70 16.39
C ILE A 85 -21.96 4.60 15.22
N HIS A 86 -21.50 4.27 14.02
CA HIS A 86 -21.76 5.05 12.81
C HIS A 86 -23.06 4.63 12.14
N SER A 87 -23.30 3.32 12.03
CA SER A 87 -24.59 2.76 11.61
C SER A 87 -24.93 1.59 12.51
N ASN A 88 -26.15 1.56 13.04
CA ASN A 88 -26.64 0.46 13.86
C ASN A 88 -27.62 -0.42 13.06
N ASP A 89 -27.20 -0.84 11.88
CA ASP A 89 -27.98 -1.74 11.04
C ASP A 89 -28.11 -3.11 11.71
N ALA A 90 -29.30 -3.72 11.62
CA ALA A 90 -29.57 -5.04 12.22
C ALA A 90 -28.74 -6.18 11.60
N ILE A 91 -28.11 -5.93 10.44
CA ILE A 91 -27.39 -6.93 9.64
C ILE A 91 -25.88 -6.72 9.72
N ALA A 92 -25.40 -5.50 9.46
CA ALA A 92 -23.97 -5.17 9.44
C ALA A 92 -23.74 -3.85 10.20
N PRO A 93 -23.76 -3.87 11.55
CA PRO A 93 -23.52 -2.67 12.33
C PRO A 93 -22.08 -2.17 12.11
N VAL A 94 -21.95 -0.86 11.93
CA VAL A 94 -20.68 -0.18 11.71
C VAL A 94 -20.34 0.64 12.95
N GLY A 95 -19.19 0.35 13.54
CA GLY A 95 -18.68 1.11 14.68
C GLY A 95 -17.16 1.12 14.71
N TYR A 96 -16.61 2.13 15.39
CA TYR A 96 -15.17 2.30 15.52
C TYR A 96 -14.77 2.90 16.87
N ILE A 97 -13.50 2.73 17.22
CA ILE A 97 -12.87 3.33 18.38
C ILE A 97 -12.33 4.71 18.00
N ASN A 98 -12.71 5.72 18.79
CA ASN A 98 -12.11 7.04 18.75
C ASN A 98 -11.14 7.19 19.93
N PHE A 99 -9.84 7.22 19.65
CA PHE A 99 -8.82 7.37 20.69
C PHE A 99 -8.79 8.81 21.21
N LEU A 100 -9.02 8.98 22.52
CA LEU A 100 -8.99 10.28 23.19
C LEU A 100 -7.61 10.58 23.77
N LYS A 101 -6.90 9.54 24.24
CA LYS A 101 -5.56 9.67 24.81
C LYS A 101 -4.73 8.41 24.61
N LEU A 102 -3.56 8.59 23.99
CA LEU A 102 -2.54 7.58 23.81
C LEU A 102 -1.24 8.05 24.47
N ARG A 103 -0.42 7.12 24.92
CA ARG A 103 0.94 7.40 25.40
C ARG A 103 1.92 6.34 24.90
N LEU A 104 3.18 6.75 24.77
CA LEU A 104 4.27 5.85 24.46
C LEU A 104 4.96 5.39 25.74
N VAL A 105 5.33 4.11 25.78
CA VAL A 105 6.06 3.50 26.90
C VAL A 105 7.31 2.85 26.35
N ASP A 106 8.46 3.18 26.95
CA ASP A 106 9.73 2.57 26.59
C ASP A 106 9.72 1.07 26.89
N LYS A 107 10.20 0.28 25.92
CA LYS A 107 10.39 -1.16 26.10
C LYS A 107 11.75 -1.41 26.75
N LYS A 108 11.86 -2.51 27.48
CA LYS A 108 13.15 -2.99 28.00
C LYS A 108 13.94 -3.63 26.85
N LEU A 109 14.55 -2.79 26.03
CA LEU A 109 15.46 -3.20 24.96
C LEU A 109 16.89 -2.86 25.36
N SER A 110 17.86 -3.66 24.93
CA SER A 110 19.25 -3.22 24.96
C SER A 110 19.44 -2.10 23.93
N ASP A 111 20.19 -1.06 24.30
CA ASP A 111 20.43 0.13 23.46
C ASP A 111 21.07 -0.22 22.10
N GLU A 112 21.79 -1.34 22.02
CA GLU A 112 22.46 -1.86 20.83
C GLU A 112 21.65 -2.88 20.01
N SER A 113 20.39 -3.17 20.38
CA SER A 113 19.60 -4.17 19.65
C SER A 113 19.24 -3.72 18.23
N SER A 114 19.77 -4.43 17.23
CA SER A 114 19.37 -4.27 15.83
C SER A 114 17.93 -4.76 15.61
N TYR A 115 17.32 -4.44 14.47
CA TYR A 115 16.00 -4.98 14.12
C TYR A 115 16.01 -6.51 14.01
N LEU A 116 17.10 -7.09 13.50
CA LEU A 116 17.25 -8.53 13.37
C LEU A 116 17.32 -9.21 14.74
N ASP A 117 18.03 -8.63 15.70
CA ASP A 117 18.13 -9.17 17.07
C ASP A 117 16.75 -9.25 17.75
N ARG A 118 15.84 -8.34 17.42
CA ARG A 118 14.48 -8.32 17.96
C ARG A 118 13.54 -9.34 17.32
N LEU A 119 13.89 -9.82 16.12
CA LEU A 119 13.13 -10.86 15.42
C LEU A 119 13.60 -12.27 15.78
N VAL A 120 14.76 -12.41 16.46
CA VAL A 120 15.26 -13.71 16.91
C VAL A 120 14.22 -14.41 17.80
N GLY A 121 13.85 -15.62 17.42
CA GLY A 121 12.87 -16.44 18.14
C GLY A 121 11.43 -16.29 17.66
N PHE A 122 11.15 -15.40 16.70
CA PHE A 122 9.85 -15.31 16.04
C PHE A 122 9.88 -16.02 14.67
N PRO A 123 8.79 -16.69 14.26
CA PRO A 123 8.71 -17.44 13.01
C PRO A 123 8.50 -16.50 11.81
N VAL A 124 9.42 -15.56 11.59
CA VAL A 124 9.36 -14.63 10.45
C VAL A 124 10.03 -15.27 9.24
N LYS A 125 9.27 -15.39 8.14
CA LYS A 125 9.79 -15.90 6.86
C LYS A 125 10.79 -14.91 6.26
N ASN A 126 11.91 -15.42 5.77
CA ASN A 126 12.88 -14.69 4.97
C ASN A 126 12.57 -14.83 3.47
N SER A 127 13.29 -14.09 2.62
CA SER A 127 13.08 -14.12 1.17
C SER A 127 13.24 -15.50 0.52
N LEU A 128 14.12 -16.36 1.06
CA LEU A 128 14.31 -17.73 0.56
C LEU A 128 13.14 -18.64 0.95
N ASP A 129 12.56 -18.44 2.14
CA ASP A 129 11.39 -19.21 2.59
C ASP A 129 10.20 -18.98 1.65
N TYR A 130 10.01 -17.73 1.20
CA TYR A 130 8.96 -17.41 0.21
C TYR A 130 9.22 -18.03 -1.16
N ILE A 131 10.49 -18.18 -1.56
CA ILE A 131 10.83 -18.85 -2.83
C ILE A 131 10.54 -20.35 -2.74
N ALA A 132 10.79 -20.97 -1.58
CA ALA A 132 10.49 -22.38 -1.35
C ALA A 132 8.97 -22.66 -1.28
N ASP A 133 8.16 -21.68 -0.90
CA ASP A 133 6.70 -21.76 -0.86
C ASP A 133 6.04 -21.57 -2.25
N LEU A 134 6.79 -21.21 -3.29
CA LEU A 134 6.26 -21.12 -4.66
C LEU A 134 6.19 -22.53 -5.25
N ASP A 135 4.97 -23.05 -5.43
CA ASP A 135 4.75 -24.29 -6.17
C ASP A 135 5.09 -24.08 -7.67
N GLU A 136 5.68 -25.08 -8.34
CA GLU A 136 5.97 -25.01 -9.78
C GLU A 136 4.70 -24.73 -10.62
N ASP A 137 3.53 -25.10 -10.09
CA ASP A 137 2.22 -24.88 -10.70
C ASP A 137 1.71 -23.42 -10.60
N ASP A 138 2.29 -22.58 -9.72
CA ASP A 138 1.97 -21.14 -9.65
C ASP A 138 2.72 -20.34 -10.75
N ILE A 139 3.72 -20.95 -11.39
CA ILE A 139 4.42 -20.40 -12.56
C ILE A 139 3.64 -20.79 -13.83
N VAL A 140 2.37 -20.41 -13.91
CA VAL A 140 1.63 -20.47 -15.18
C VAL A 140 2.02 -19.25 -15.99
N ASP A 141 3.12 -19.35 -16.73
CA ASP A 141 3.40 -18.38 -17.78
C ASP A 141 2.27 -18.50 -18.81
N SER A 142 1.37 -17.52 -18.83
CA SER A 142 0.24 -17.49 -19.74
C SER A 142 0.66 -17.27 -21.20
N ASP A 143 1.95 -17.08 -21.47
CA ASP A 143 2.48 -17.08 -22.83
C ASP A 143 2.91 -18.49 -23.24
N LYS A 144 2.00 -19.21 -23.90
CA LYS A 144 2.40 -20.24 -24.89
C LYS A 144 2.99 -19.56 -26.13
N GLY A 145 4.10 -18.86 -25.95
CA GLY A 145 5.02 -18.44 -26.99
C GLY A 145 6.03 -19.54 -27.23
N VAL A 146 6.13 -19.97 -28.49
CA VAL A 146 7.05 -20.97 -29.07
C VAL A 146 8.31 -21.25 -28.25
N ALA A 147 8.48 -22.51 -27.85
CA ALA A 147 9.68 -23.02 -27.21
C ALA A 147 10.88 -22.95 -28.17
N ASP A 148 11.72 -21.92 -28.02
CA ASP A 148 13.11 -21.99 -28.45
C ASP A 148 13.95 -22.50 -27.27
N GLN A 149 14.55 -23.67 -27.46
CA GLN A 149 15.52 -24.25 -26.54
C GLN A 149 16.79 -23.40 -26.55
N GLU A 150 16.89 -22.40 -25.66
CA GLU A 150 18.17 -21.80 -25.33
C GLU A 150 18.76 -22.47 -24.09
N GLU A 151 19.88 -23.17 -24.30
CA GLU A 151 20.75 -23.71 -23.26
C GLU A 151 21.09 -22.61 -22.24
N THR A 152 20.74 -22.85 -20.97
CA THR A 152 21.15 -22.02 -19.84
C THR A 152 22.66 -22.06 -19.68
N LYS A 153 23.36 -21.11 -20.32
CA LYS A 153 24.75 -20.82 -19.98
C LYS A 153 24.81 -20.15 -18.63
N ASP A 154 25.43 -20.86 -17.69
CA ASP A 154 25.80 -20.38 -16.37
C ASP A 154 26.66 -19.10 -16.47
N CYS A 155 26.03 -17.94 -16.31
CA CYS A 155 26.66 -16.61 -16.34
C CYS A 155 27.11 -16.15 -14.95
N SER A 156 27.34 -17.07 -14.01
CA SER A 156 27.78 -16.78 -12.64
C SER A 156 29.09 -15.98 -12.54
N ASN A 157 29.88 -15.88 -13.61
CA ASN A 157 31.20 -15.24 -13.58
C ASN A 157 31.36 -13.91 -14.34
N GLN A 158 30.28 -13.22 -14.73
CA GLN A 158 30.40 -11.90 -15.38
C GLN A 158 29.45 -10.81 -14.87
N VAL A 159 28.81 -10.99 -13.72
CA VAL A 159 28.10 -9.86 -13.09
C VAL A 159 29.12 -9.01 -12.33
N LYS A 160 29.58 -7.92 -12.96
CA LYS A 160 30.23 -6.84 -12.21
C LYS A 160 29.19 -6.25 -11.25
N ILE A 161 29.28 -6.63 -9.98
CA ILE A 161 28.52 -6.00 -8.90
C ILE A 161 29.00 -4.55 -8.84
N VAL A 162 28.21 -3.65 -9.43
CA VAL A 162 28.42 -2.21 -9.25
C VAL A 162 28.03 -1.91 -7.81
N GLU A 163 28.94 -1.30 -7.05
CA GLU A 163 28.64 -0.83 -5.69
C GLU A 163 27.35 -0.01 -5.71
N PRO A 164 26.37 -0.30 -4.84
CA PRO A 164 25.04 0.31 -4.89
C PRO A 164 25.09 1.83 -4.85
N GLU A 165 26.08 2.40 -4.16
CA GLU A 165 26.32 3.84 -4.06
C GLU A 165 26.59 4.50 -5.44
N LYS A 166 27.35 3.84 -6.33
CA LYS A 166 27.65 4.39 -7.66
C LYS A 166 26.44 4.34 -8.60
N LEU A 167 25.55 3.35 -8.43
CA LEU A 167 24.35 3.22 -9.25
C LEU A 167 23.27 4.24 -8.86
N LEU A 168 23.14 4.53 -7.56
CA LEU A 168 22.25 5.57 -7.01
C LEU A 168 22.60 6.96 -7.57
N ILE A 169 23.89 7.33 -7.54
CA ILE A 169 24.37 8.64 -7.98
C ILE A 169 24.12 8.88 -9.49
N LEU A 170 24.19 7.84 -10.32
CA LEU A 170 23.98 7.97 -11.77
C LEU A 170 22.51 8.22 -12.13
N LYS A 171 21.56 7.55 -11.47
CA LYS A 171 20.12 7.76 -11.71
C LYS A 171 19.62 9.12 -11.21
N GLU A 172 20.17 9.62 -10.11
CA GLU A 172 19.85 10.96 -9.59
C GLU A 172 20.25 12.09 -10.54
N GLN A 173 21.05 11.84 -11.59
CA GLN A 173 21.46 12.87 -12.55
C GLN A 173 20.74 12.77 -13.90
N GLU A 174 20.02 11.69 -14.19
CA GLU A 174 19.30 11.56 -15.46
C GLU A 174 18.12 12.54 -15.52
N PRO A 175 17.93 13.26 -16.64
CA PRO A 175 16.81 14.20 -16.75
C PRO A 175 15.50 13.44 -16.56
N PRO A 176 14.55 14.01 -15.79
CA PRO A 176 13.28 13.33 -15.55
C PRO A 176 12.55 13.14 -16.89
N PRO A 177 11.72 12.10 -17.04
CA PRO A 177 10.99 11.82 -18.27
C PRO A 177 9.83 12.82 -18.46
N ASP A 178 10.12 14.13 -18.49
CA ASP A 178 9.13 15.21 -18.64
C ASP A 178 8.64 15.33 -20.10
N LYS A 179 8.11 14.21 -20.59
CA LYS A 179 7.42 14.11 -21.87
C LYS A 179 6.09 13.43 -21.57
N PRO A 180 5.06 14.20 -21.21
CA PRO A 180 3.74 13.66 -20.94
C PRO A 180 3.27 12.81 -22.12
N TYR A 181 2.87 11.57 -21.85
CA TYR A 181 2.33 10.67 -22.86
C TYR A 181 1.09 9.96 -22.34
N ALA A 182 0.19 9.66 -23.27
CA ALA A 182 -0.93 8.75 -23.06
C ALA A 182 -0.85 7.61 -24.08
N ARG A 183 -1.27 6.42 -23.65
CA ARG A 183 -1.49 5.26 -24.51
C ARG A 183 -2.83 4.65 -24.14
N THR A 184 -3.74 4.58 -25.10
CA THR A 184 -5.08 4.02 -24.87
C THR A 184 -5.29 2.79 -25.72
N ASN A 185 -5.77 1.69 -25.13
CA ASN A 185 -6.10 0.47 -25.86
C ASN A 185 -7.55 0.48 -26.39
N VAL A 186 -7.89 -0.56 -27.17
CA VAL A 186 -9.24 -0.72 -27.75
C VAL A 186 -10.33 -0.89 -26.70
N SER A 187 -9.99 -1.50 -25.55
CA SER A 187 -10.93 -1.74 -24.46
C SER A 187 -11.24 -0.49 -23.62
N GLY A 188 -10.53 0.63 -23.85
CA GLY A 188 -10.77 1.90 -23.14
C GLY A 188 -9.84 2.16 -21.95
N TRP A 189 -8.83 1.31 -21.71
CA TRP A 189 -7.78 1.56 -20.72
C TRP A 189 -6.75 2.54 -21.27
N CYS A 190 -6.38 3.54 -20.45
CA CYS A 190 -5.40 4.56 -20.77
C CYS A 190 -4.29 4.61 -19.72
N TRP A 191 -3.04 4.49 -20.17
CA TRP A 191 -1.84 4.64 -19.34
C TRP A 191 -1.24 6.03 -19.58
N LEU A 192 -1.06 6.78 -18.49
CA LEU A 192 -0.55 8.13 -18.51
C LEU A 192 0.77 8.19 -17.74
N GLY A 193 1.80 8.74 -18.35
CA GLY A 193 3.13 8.82 -17.76
C GLY A 193 3.92 10.04 -18.23
N GLY A 194 5.14 10.17 -17.72
CA GLY A 194 6.00 11.32 -18.02
C GLY A 194 5.48 12.65 -17.46
N LEU A 195 4.71 12.58 -16.36
CA LEU A 195 4.09 13.71 -15.69
C LEU A 195 5.00 14.22 -14.58
N VAL A 196 5.76 15.27 -14.86
CA VAL A 196 6.77 15.78 -13.93
C VAL A 196 6.41 17.19 -13.46
N GLY A 197 6.53 17.43 -12.16
CA GLY A 197 6.43 18.76 -11.56
C GLY A 197 7.81 19.34 -11.34
N GLN A 198 8.24 20.27 -12.20
CA GLN A 198 9.53 20.96 -12.06
C GLN A 198 9.31 22.35 -11.47
N HIS A 199 9.62 22.50 -10.18
CA HIS A 199 9.57 23.78 -9.48
C HIS A 199 10.30 23.67 -8.13
N ASP A 200 10.84 24.77 -7.62
CA ASP A 200 11.53 24.80 -6.31
C ASP A 200 10.55 24.62 -5.14
N ASP A 201 9.34 25.18 -5.27
CA ASP A 201 8.23 24.96 -4.35
C ASP A 201 7.45 23.68 -4.70
N CYS A 202 7.29 22.80 -3.71
CA CYS A 202 6.70 21.47 -3.89
C CYS A 202 5.19 21.53 -4.16
N ALA A 203 4.47 22.53 -3.62
CA ALA A 203 3.04 22.69 -3.90
C ALA A 203 2.82 23.13 -5.35
N GLU A 204 3.59 24.10 -5.84
CA GLU A 204 3.57 24.52 -7.24
C GLU A 204 4.00 23.38 -8.19
N ALA A 205 5.05 22.64 -7.85
CA ALA A 205 5.46 21.46 -8.61
C ALA A 205 4.32 20.44 -8.73
N SER A 206 3.62 20.18 -7.62
CA SER A 206 2.46 19.29 -7.58
C SER A 206 1.32 19.78 -8.48
N ARG A 207 1.07 21.10 -8.47
CA ARG A 207 0.04 21.71 -9.31
C ARG A 207 0.40 21.57 -10.79
N ILE A 208 1.65 21.80 -11.16
CA ILE A 208 2.14 21.63 -12.53
C ILE A 208 1.93 20.18 -12.99
N ALA A 209 2.36 19.20 -12.19
CA ALA A 209 2.24 17.79 -12.53
C ALA A 209 0.76 17.34 -12.68
N LEU A 210 -0.11 17.75 -11.76
CA LEU A 210 -1.53 17.43 -11.80
C LEU A 210 -2.27 18.14 -12.95
N HIS A 211 -1.89 19.36 -13.30
CA HIS A 211 -2.44 20.04 -14.48
C HIS A 211 -2.02 19.34 -15.78
N LYS A 212 -0.76 18.87 -15.88
CA LYS A 212 -0.32 18.05 -17.02
C LYS A 212 -1.15 16.76 -17.13
N LEU A 213 -1.50 16.13 -16.01
CA LEU A 213 -2.37 14.96 -15.98
C LEU A 213 -3.77 15.28 -16.50
N CYS A 214 -4.40 16.34 -16.00
CA CYS A 214 -5.72 16.77 -16.47
C CYS A 214 -5.72 17.07 -17.98
N ALA A 215 -4.71 17.80 -18.47
CA ALA A 215 -4.57 18.12 -19.89
C ALA A 215 -4.42 16.85 -20.76
N LEU A 216 -3.67 15.85 -20.29
CA LEU A 216 -3.55 14.57 -20.99
C LEU A 216 -4.86 13.78 -21.01
N LEU A 217 -5.59 13.74 -19.88
CA LEU A 217 -6.91 13.11 -19.84
C LEU A 217 -7.86 13.76 -20.83
N GLU A 218 -7.91 15.10 -20.87
CA GLU A 218 -8.73 15.85 -21.82
C GLU A 218 -8.36 15.52 -23.28
N SER A 219 -7.07 15.37 -23.58
CA SER A 219 -6.60 14.99 -24.93
C SER A 219 -7.09 13.60 -25.38
N GLU A 220 -7.37 12.71 -24.43
CA GLU A 220 -7.91 11.37 -24.65
C GLU A 220 -9.44 11.30 -24.49
N ASN A 221 -10.12 12.46 -24.44
CA ASN A 221 -11.56 12.60 -24.17
C ASN A 221 -11.99 11.98 -22.82
N MET A 222 -11.12 12.02 -21.82
CA MET A 222 -11.35 11.56 -20.45
C MET A 222 -11.40 12.75 -19.48
N SER A 223 -11.88 12.48 -18.26
CA SER A 223 -11.96 13.41 -17.16
C SER A 223 -11.26 12.84 -15.92
N PRO A 224 -10.98 13.64 -14.88
CA PRO A 224 -10.44 13.14 -13.63
C PRO A 224 -11.27 12.02 -12.98
N CYS A 225 -12.59 11.96 -13.25
CA CYS A 225 -13.48 10.90 -12.75
C CYS A 225 -13.25 9.53 -13.42
N ASP A 226 -12.57 9.51 -14.57
CA ASP A 226 -12.21 8.28 -15.29
C ASP A 226 -10.89 7.67 -14.76
N LEU A 227 -10.24 8.31 -13.78
CA LEU A 227 -9.02 7.80 -13.15
C LEU A 227 -9.32 6.59 -12.26
N VAL A 228 -8.54 5.53 -12.44
CA VAL A 228 -8.61 4.30 -11.63
C VAL A 228 -7.48 4.30 -10.58
N ARG A 229 -6.26 4.68 -11.00
CA ARG A 229 -5.07 4.65 -10.15
C ARG A 229 -4.17 5.85 -10.43
N ILE A 230 -3.56 6.38 -9.38
CA ILE A 230 -2.45 7.34 -9.47
C ILE A 230 -1.30 6.91 -8.55
N CYS A 231 -0.08 6.93 -9.08
CA CYS A 231 1.15 6.72 -8.34
C CYS A 231 1.90 8.06 -8.26
N ILE A 232 2.26 8.47 -7.05
CA ILE A 232 2.94 9.71 -6.75
C ILE A 232 4.31 9.36 -6.17
N PHE A 233 5.36 9.71 -6.89
CA PHE A 233 6.73 9.62 -6.40
C PHE A 233 7.14 11.00 -5.91
N VAL A 234 7.55 11.08 -4.65
CA VAL A 234 7.95 12.33 -4.00
C VAL A 234 9.39 12.23 -3.58
N ARG A 235 10.13 13.34 -3.66
CA ARG A 235 11.54 13.39 -3.28
C ARG A 235 11.77 13.31 -1.76
N ASP A 236 10.95 13.99 -0.96
CA ASP A 236 11.03 14.01 0.51
C ASP A 236 9.61 13.97 1.11
N MET A 237 9.31 12.99 1.96
CA MET A 237 8.01 12.83 2.60
C MET A 237 7.61 13.98 3.53
N LYS A 238 8.55 14.85 3.94
CA LYS A 238 8.20 16.07 4.70
C LYS A 238 7.24 16.97 3.93
N ASP A 239 7.31 16.96 2.60
CA ASP A 239 6.47 17.80 1.74
C ASP A 239 5.07 17.20 1.50
N TYR A 240 4.80 15.98 1.98
CA TYR A 240 3.54 15.27 1.73
C TYR A 240 2.29 16.08 2.08
N ALA A 241 2.33 16.86 3.17
CA ALA A 241 1.18 17.68 3.57
C ALA A 241 0.82 18.74 2.51
N ALA A 242 1.83 19.39 1.93
CA ALA A 242 1.64 20.39 0.88
C ALA A 242 1.15 19.74 -0.43
N ILE A 243 1.74 18.61 -0.81
CA ILE A 243 1.34 17.83 -2.00
C ILE A 243 -0.12 17.37 -1.86
N ASN A 244 -0.48 16.83 -0.70
CA ASN A 244 -1.83 16.32 -0.44
C ASN A 244 -2.88 17.44 -0.46
N ALA A 245 -2.55 18.65 0.01
CA ALA A 245 -3.47 19.79 -0.09
C ALA A 245 -3.79 20.13 -1.56
N VAL A 246 -2.78 20.15 -2.43
CA VAL A 246 -2.97 20.38 -3.87
C VAL A 246 -3.72 19.22 -4.52
N TYR A 247 -3.35 17.98 -4.20
CA TYR A 247 -4.04 16.78 -4.68
C TYR A 247 -5.53 16.83 -4.39
N VAL A 248 -5.92 17.11 -3.14
CA VAL A 248 -7.32 17.21 -2.74
C VAL A 248 -8.01 18.35 -3.47
N SER A 249 -7.36 19.50 -3.68
CA SER A 249 -7.98 20.62 -4.39
C SER A 249 -8.33 20.32 -5.87
N ILE A 250 -7.65 19.37 -6.51
CA ILE A 250 -7.82 19.05 -7.94
C ILE A 250 -8.65 17.76 -8.12
N LEU A 251 -8.43 16.75 -7.27
CA LEU A 251 -9.02 15.41 -7.42
C LEU A 251 -10.09 15.08 -6.36
N SER A 252 -10.69 16.09 -5.70
CA SER A 252 -11.82 15.90 -4.77
C SER A 252 -13.15 15.67 -5.49
N HIS A 253 -13.28 14.58 -6.25
CA HIS A 253 -14.56 14.14 -6.80
C HIS A 253 -15.10 12.92 -6.05
N VAL A 254 -16.37 12.58 -6.32
CA VAL A 254 -17.01 11.38 -5.76
C VAL A 254 -16.29 10.15 -6.31
N ASN A 255 -15.71 9.35 -5.42
CA ASN A 255 -14.87 8.17 -5.71
C ASN A 255 -13.48 8.51 -6.31
N PRO A 256 -12.54 9.05 -5.52
CA PRO A 256 -11.19 9.34 -6.00
C PRO A 256 -10.43 8.06 -6.39
N PRO A 257 -9.44 8.15 -7.28
CA PRO A 257 -8.67 6.98 -7.71
C PRO A 257 -7.88 6.35 -6.56
N VAL A 258 -7.56 5.07 -6.69
CA VAL A 258 -6.59 4.39 -5.82
C VAL A 258 -5.28 5.17 -5.89
N ARG A 259 -4.72 5.54 -4.74
CA ARG A 259 -3.50 6.34 -4.66
C ARG A 259 -2.37 5.57 -4.01
N VAL A 260 -1.22 5.57 -4.67
CA VAL A 260 0.07 5.15 -4.10
C VAL A 260 0.96 6.40 -3.99
N CYS A 261 1.58 6.61 -2.83
CA CYS A 261 2.49 7.73 -2.60
C CYS A 261 3.75 7.20 -1.90
N VAL A 262 4.90 7.31 -2.55
CA VAL A 262 6.17 6.75 -2.06
C VAL A 262 7.30 7.75 -2.21
N GLU A 263 8.27 7.68 -1.29
CA GLU A 263 9.50 8.45 -1.38
C GLU A 263 10.44 7.78 -2.37
N ALA A 264 11.04 8.56 -3.26
CA ALA A 264 12.02 8.08 -4.23
C ALA A 264 13.17 9.09 -4.36
N PRO A 265 14.40 8.64 -4.66
CA PRO A 265 15.56 9.52 -4.88
C PRO A 265 15.41 10.26 -6.22
N LEU A 266 14.58 11.29 -6.23
CA LEU A 266 14.34 12.15 -7.39
C LEU A 266 15.35 13.31 -7.43
N ARG A 267 15.56 13.86 -8.63
CA ARG A 267 16.39 15.05 -8.84
C ARG A 267 15.93 16.25 -8.02
N ALA A 268 16.87 17.13 -7.67
CA ALA A 268 16.59 18.32 -6.88
C ALA A 268 15.59 19.30 -7.52
N ASP A 269 15.58 19.40 -8.85
CA ASP A 269 14.67 20.23 -9.65
C ASP A 269 13.31 19.55 -9.93
N CYS A 270 13.12 18.33 -9.44
CA CYS A 270 11.99 17.46 -9.71
C CYS A 270 11.46 16.84 -8.41
N PRO A 271 10.78 17.62 -7.55
CA PRO A 271 10.28 17.11 -6.28
C PRO A 271 9.16 16.07 -6.43
N ILE A 272 8.49 16.00 -7.59
CA ILE A 272 7.33 15.12 -7.81
C ILE A 272 7.28 14.55 -9.24
N VAL A 273 6.96 13.26 -9.32
CA VAL A 273 6.64 12.53 -10.57
C VAL A 273 5.34 11.78 -10.39
N LEU A 274 4.48 11.80 -11.41
CA LEU A 274 3.18 11.13 -11.42
C LEU A 274 3.10 10.08 -12.52
N GLU A 275 2.37 9.02 -12.23
CA GLU A 275 1.88 8.06 -13.20
C GLU A 275 0.41 7.77 -12.90
N ALA A 276 -0.39 7.55 -13.94
CA ALA A 276 -1.81 7.30 -13.76
C ALA A 276 -2.34 6.25 -14.73
N ILE A 277 -3.41 5.59 -14.31
CA ILE A 277 -4.22 4.70 -15.14
C ILE A 277 -5.64 5.22 -15.10
N ALA A 278 -6.24 5.39 -16.28
CA ALA A 278 -7.63 5.75 -16.46
C ALA A 278 -8.37 4.67 -17.27
N TYR A 279 -9.68 4.63 -17.13
CA TYR A 279 -10.55 3.75 -17.90
C TYR A 279 -11.82 4.49 -18.29
N LYS A 280 -12.15 4.45 -19.58
CA LYS A 280 -13.43 4.93 -20.10
C LYS A 280 -13.95 3.98 -21.14
N GLN A 281 -15.12 3.41 -20.89
CA GLN A 281 -15.77 2.52 -21.84
C GLN A 281 -16.04 3.28 -23.14
N ARG A 282 -15.47 2.77 -24.25
CA ARG A 282 -15.74 3.31 -25.58
C ARG A 282 -17.08 2.77 -26.05
N SER A 283 -17.96 3.66 -26.50
CA SER A 283 -19.17 3.25 -27.21
C SER A 283 -18.73 2.53 -28.48
N GLU A 284 -19.18 1.29 -28.69
CA GLU A 284 -19.05 0.63 -29.99
C GLU A 284 -19.79 1.50 -31.01
N GLY A 285 -19.04 2.00 -31.99
CA GLY A 285 -19.58 2.76 -33.13
C GLY A 285 -20.15 1.85 -34.20
#